data_AF-A0A2S7KPN9-F1
#
_entry.id   AF-A0A2S7KPN9-F1
#
_cell.length_a   1.000
_cell.length_b   1.000
_cell.length_c   1.000
_cell.angle_alpha   90.00
_cell.angle_beta   90.00
_cell.angle_gamma   90.00
#
_symmetry.space_group_name_H-M   'P 1'
#
loop_
_entity.id
_entity.type
_entity.pdbx_description
1 polymer ?
#
loop_
_entity_poly.entity_id
_entity_poly.type
_entity_poly.pdbx_seq_one_letter_code
_entity_poly.pdbx_strand_id
1 'polypeptide(L)' 'MKNLVIALGILLVIPSSFSQVGINATDPQRTIDVNGMLRVRDLVLTTNYEKNNNSGSFELFYNGTLQCWGVINNTK' A
#
# COMPACT_ATOMS: atom_id res chain seq x y z
N MET A 1 -36.33 25.76 -11.63
CA MET A 1 -36.11 24.65 -10.67
C MET A 1 -35.42 23.44 -11.30
N LYS A 2 -35.74 23.05 -12.54
CA LYS A 2 -35.13 21.90 -13.24
C LYS A 2 -33.58 21.92 -13.27
N ASN A 3 -32.99 23.08 -13.58
CA ASN A 3 -31.54 23.22 -13.65
C ASN A 3 -30.86 23.12 -12.27
N LEU A 4 -31.57 23.52 -11.21
CA LEU A 4 -31.10 23.39 -9.83
C LEU A 4 -31.08 21.91 -9.41
N VAL A 5 -32.13 21.16 -9.78
CA VAL A 5 -32.23 19.72 -9.51
C VAL A 5 -31.15 18.94 -10.26
N ILE A 6 -30.84 19.32 -11.49
CA ILE A 6 -29.77 18.69 -12.29
C ILE A 6 -28.39 18.98 -11.68
N ALA A 7 -28.12 20.23 -11.30
CA ALA A 7 -26.84 20.61 -10.67
C ALA A 7 -26.63 19.89 -9.32
N LEU A 8 -27.69 19.78 -8.51
CA LEU A 8 -27.64 19.09 -7.22
C LEU A 8 -27.46 17.57 -7.39
N GLY A 9 -28.08 16.98 -8.41
CA GLY A 9 -27.89 15.56 -8.77
C GLY A 9 -26.46 15.23 -9.20
N ILE A 10 -25.82 16.11 -9.99
CA ILE A 10 -24.41 15.94 -10.40
C ILE A 10 -23.47 16.06 -9.19
N LEU A 11 -23.74 17.00 -8.28
CA LEU A 11 -22.95 17.21 -7.06
C LEU A 11 -23.04 16.03 -6.08
N LEU A 12 -24.17 15.33 -6.02
CA LEU A 12 -24.41 14.19 -5.13
C LEU A 12 -23.88 12.85 -5.64
N VAL A 13 -23.58 12.73 -6.94
CA VAL A 13 -23.11 11.49 -7.58
C VAL A 13 -21.57 11.43 -7.68
N ILE A 14 -20.86 12.41 -7.13
CA ILE A 14 -19.39 12.37 -7.10
C ILE A 14 -18.97 11.14 -6.27
N PRO A 15 -18.27 10.15 -6.85
CA PRO A 15 -17.92 8.94 -6.14
C PRO A 15 -17.02 9.28 -4.95
N SER A 16 -17.55 9.12 -3.74
CA SER A 16 -16.84 9.35 -2.48
C SER A 16 -15.97 8.14 -2.11
N SER A 17 -15.12 7.68 -3.02
CA SER A 17 -14.27 6.51 -2.81
C SER A 17 -12.79 6.85 -2.97
N PHE A 18 -12.31 7.85 -2.22
CA PHE A 18 -10.88 8.11 -2.10
C PHE A 18 -10.40 7.69 -0.71
N SER A 19 -10.26 6.37 -0.50
CA SER A 19 -9.35 5.85 0.53
C SER A 19 -7.89 5.89 0.06
N GLN A 20 -7.61 6.59 -1.04
CA GLN A 20 -6.29 6.69 -1.65
C GLN A 20 -5.61 7.99 -1.22
N VAL A 21 -4.34 7.88 -0.87
CA VAL A 21 -3.47 9.02 -0.53
C VAL A 21 -2.42 9.14 -1.63
N GLY A 22 -2.51 10.21 -2.41
CA GLY A 22 -1.49 10.60 -3.38
C GLY A 22 -0.48 11.57 -2.78
N ILE A 23 0.81 11.24 -2.88
CA ILE A 23 1.91 12.16 -2.56
C ILE A 23 2.63 12.49 -3.85
N ASN A 24 2.56 13.76 -4.27
CA ASN A 24 3.06 14.22 -5.56
C ASN A 24 2.43 13.48 -6.78
N ALA A 25 1.25 12.88 -6.57
CA ALA A 25 0.50 12.14 -7.58
C ALA A 25 -0.92 12.73 -7.68
N THR A 26 -1.30 13.19 -8.87
CA THR A 26 -2.61 13.82 -9.12
C THR A 26 -3.73 12.82 -9.40
N ASP A 27 -3.36 11.58 -9.77
CA ASP A 27 -4.29 10.47 -10.00
C ASP A 27 -3.74 9.17 -9.39
N PRO A 28 -3.88 8.97 -8.07
CA PRO A 28 -3.34 7.80 -7.36
C PRO A 28 -3.92 6.48 -7.87
N GLN A 29 -3.06 5.57 -8.33
CA GLN A 29 -3.49 4.25 -8.84
C GLN A 29 -3.52 3.16 -7.75
N ARG A 30 -3.11 3.49 -6.52
CA ARG A 30 -3.01 2.61 -5.36
C ARG A 30 -3.47 3.33 -4.10
N THR A 31 -3.72 2.58 -3.02
CA THR A 31 -4.14 3.14 -1.70
C THR A 31 -3.15 4.18 -1.17
N ILE A 32 -1.85 3.95 -1.36
CA ILE A 32 -0.82 4.97 -1.17
C ILE A 32 -0.01 5.00 -2.46
N ASP A 33 0.03 6.15 -3.12
CA ASP A 33 0.77 6.36 -4.36
C ASP A 33 1.72 7.54 -4.18
N VAL A 34 3.02 7.28 -4.34
CA VAL A 34 4.08 8.26 -4.11
C VAL A 34 4.87 8.39 -5.40
N ASN A 35 4.74 9.54 -6.07
CA ASN A 35 5.59 9.87 -7.21
C ASN A 35 6.90 10.48 -6.71
N GLY A 36 7.82 9.62 -6.28
CA GLY A 36 9.12 10.00 -5.72
C GLY A 36 9.67 8.96 -4.76
N MET A 37 10.45 9.42 -3.78
CA MET A 37 11.09 8.55 -2.79
C MET A 37 10.24 8.43 -1.53
N LEU A 38 9.92 7.19 -1.14
CA LEU A 38 9.28 6.87 0.14
C LEU A 38 10.34 6.47 1.18
N ARG A 39 10.36 7.14 2.33
CA ARG A 39 11.15 6.74 3.50
C ARG A 39 10.22 6.23 4.60
N VAL A 40 10.36 4.96 4.96
CA VAL A 40 9.70 4.36 6.12
C VAL A 40 10.71 4.29 7.27
N ARG A 41 10.38 4.89 8.42
CA ARG A 41 11.27 4.91 9.61
C ARG A 41 11.09 3.66 10.47
N ASP A 42 9.83 3.32 10.74
CA ASP A 42 9.46 2.14 11.50
C ASP A 42 8.55 1.27 10.63
N LEU A 43 9.02 0.06 10.31
CA LEU A 43 8.24 -0.93 9.57
C LEU A 43 8.10 -2.18 10.44
N VAL A 44 6.87 -2.45 10.88
CA VAL A 44 6.56 -3.72 11.56
C VAL A 44 6.19 -4.74 10.49
N LEU A 45 7.07 -5.72 10.27
CA LEU A 45 6.74 -6.88 9.45
C LEU A 45 5.96 -7.90 10.30
N THR A 46 4.66 -8.02 10.05
CA THR A 46 3.88 -9.15 10.54
C THR A 46 3.94 -10.27 9.50
N THR A 47 4.84 -11.22 9.70
CA THR A 47 4.88 -12.45 8.89
C THR A 47 4.13 -13.56 9.63
N ASN A 48 3.28 -14.33 8.96
CA ASN A 48 2.73 -15.59 9.50
C ASN A 48 3.76 -16.73 9.48
N TYR A 49 5.05 -16.40 9.60
CA TYR A 49 6.10 -17.40 9.55
C TYR A 49 6.18 -18.13 10.90
N GLU A 50 5.73 -19.37 10.92
CA GLU A 50 5.97 -20.29 12.03
C GLU A 50 7.48 -20.56 12.13
N LYS A 51 8.14 -19.92 13.10
CA LYS A 51 9.51 -20.26 13.47
C LYS A 51 9.52 -21.69 14.01
N ASN A 52 9.87 -22.66 13.18
CA ASN A 52 10.29 -23.99 13.64
C ASN A 52 11.66 -23.88 14.32
N ASN A 53 11.74 -23.27 15.52
CA ASN A 53 12.89 -23.14 16.44
C ASN A 53 14.30 -22.78 15.88
N ASN A 54 14.47 -22.61 14.57
CA ASN A 54 15.70 -22.20 13.91
C ASN A 54 15.63 -20.71 13.61
N SER A 55 16.71 -20.02 13.93
CA SER A 55 16.94 -18.62 13.57
C SER A 55 17.03 -18.49 12.05
N GLY A 56 16.02 -17.90 11.43
CA GLY A 56 16.02 -17.48 10.02
C GLY A 56 15.91 -15.96 9.90
N SER A 57 16.49 -15.40 8.84
CA SER A 57 16.40 -13.96 8.52
C SER A 57 15.35 -13.74 7.43
N PHE A 58 14.55 -12.67 7.56
CA PHE A 58 13.64 -12.21 6.51
C PHE A 58 14.17 -10.88 5.96
N GLU A 59 14.42 -10.83 4.66
CA GLU A 59 14.93 -9.65 3.96
C GLU A 59 13.89 -9.18 2.94
N LEU A 60 13.63 -7.87 2.92
CA LEU A 60 12.77 -7.23 1.90
C LEU A 60 13.63 -6.78 0.73
N PHE A 61 13.28 -7.24 -0.47
CA PHE A 61 13.94 -6.89 -1.73
C PHE A 61 12.98 -6.12 -2.62
N TYR A 62 13.50 -5.12 -3.34
CA TYR A 62 12.74 -4.39 -4.35
C TYR A 62 13.34 -4.62 -5.74
N ASN A 63 12.58 -5.27 -6.62
CA ASN A 63 12.94 -5.50 -8.03
C ASN A 63 11.76 -5.13 -8.95
N GLY A 64 11.25 -3.91 -8.81
CA GLY A 64 10.01 -3.44 -9.45
C GLY A 64 8.73 -3.74 -8.66
N THR A 65 8.78 -4.74 -7.78
CA THR A 65 7.76 -5.02 -6.74
C THR A 65 8.47 -5.28 -5.42
N LEU A 66 7.87 -4.87 -4.30
CA LEU A 66 8.36 -5.26 -2.97
C LEU A 66 8.10 -6.75 -2.74
N GLN A 67 9.17 -7.50 -2.48
CA GLN A 67 9.12 -8.93 -2.20
C GLN A 67 9.80 -9.18 -0.85
N CYS A 68 9.31 -10.18 -0.11
CA CYS A 68 10.01 -10.68 1.08
C CYS A 68 10.64 -12.04 0.76
N TRP A 69 11.89 -12.22 1.16
CA TRP A 69 12.60 -13.49 1.05
C TRP A 69 13.08 -13.92 2.44
N GLY A 70 12.69 -15.12 2.85
CA GLY A 70 13.15 -15.74 4.10
C GLY A 70 14.31 -16.69 3.81
N VAL A 71 15.44 -16.50 4.48
CA VAL A 71 16.53 -17.49 4.50
C VAL A 71 16.37 -18.38 5.72
N ILE A 72 16.07 -19.65 5.49
CA ILE A 72 15.92 -20.66 6.54
C ILE A 72 17.24 -21.43 6.63
N ASN A 73 18.06 -21.11 7.62
CA ASN A 73 19.26 -21.90 7.91
C ASN A 73 18.86 -23.14 8.70
N ASN A 74 18.90 -24.30 8.05
CA ASN A 74 18.68 -25.58 8.72
C ASN A 74 20.03 -26.07 9.27
N THR A 75 20.35 -25.71 10.51
CA THR A 75 21.40 -26.42 11.26
C THR A 75 20.83 -27.77 11.66
N LYS A 76 21.43 -28.84 11.13
CA LYS A 76 21.15 -30.22 11.55
C LYS A 76 21.51 -30.44 13.01
#